data_AF-A0A2H0A150-F1
#
_entry.id   AF-A0A2H0A150-F1
#
_cell.length_a   1.000
_cell.length_b   1.000
_cell.length_c   1.000
_cell.angle_alpha   90.00
_cell.angle_beta   90.00
_cell.angle_gamma   90.00
#
_symmetry.space_group_name_H-M   'P 1'
#
loop_
_entity.id
_entity.type
_entity.pdbx_description
1 polymer ?
#
loop_
_entity_poly.entity_id
_entity_poly.type
_entity_poly.pdbx_seq_one_letter_code
_entity_poly.pdbx_strand_id
1 'polypeptide(L)'
;MGRFVGVQCKNAESELRITTVKEEIIKAEQFEPHLSSFYIATTLPNDALLQREIRVLSVERVKNNFFPVGIFFWEDIIQELIKNPQDFSIHYPEIKLSIEDPWISGPQLLCNLDIAFFGVQIKNYIRLIFGELGAEVGEDPMQICGLGATIKSCASVLLKDKEANELNSKIDNLISLALMECKSKDENKSRWAEVDKLCASILQDIFNHEYKLTGIFLAAFRLGIMLGKWNIHAEEADYKLPNENIDTIIELFSALEATEELKKKVFEVFIKHNTTDEISNLHIPHKIYSFSRRLKREILS
;
A
#
# COMPACT_ATOMS: atom_id res chain seq x y z
N MET A 1 5.88 15.07 -23.35
CA MET A 1 4.65 15.85 -23.09
C MET A 1 4.22 15.60 -21.66
N GLY A 2 3.89 16.64 -20.90
CA GLY A 2 3.48 16.50 -19.49
C GLY A 2 2.13 15.80 -19.38
N ARG A 3 1.97 14.94 -18.36
CA ARG A 3 0.70 14.30 -18.02
C ARG A 3 -0.08 15.26 -17.11
N PHE A 4 -1.29 15.65 -17.53
CA PHE A 4 -2.16 16.49 -16.70
C PHE A 4 -2.94 15.63 -15.73
N VAL A 5 -2.92 15.98 -14.44
CA VAL A 5 -3.65 15.29 -13.39
C VAL A 5 -4.61 16.28 -12.76
N GLY A 6 -5.90 15.95 -12.74
CA GLY A 6 -6.91 16.75 -12.07
C GLY A 6 -7.09 16.29 -10.63
N VAL A 7 -7.17 17.23 -9.69
CA VAL A 7 -7.52 16.95 -8.30
C VAL A 7 -8.65 17.88 -7.88
N GLN A 8 -9.75 17.30 -7.42
CA GLN A 8 -10.87 18.06 -6.87
C GLN A 8 -10.94 17.83 -5.36
N CYS A 9 -10.70 18.89 -4.61
CA CYS A 9 -10.81 18.87 -3.16
C CYS A 9 -12.27 19.06 -2.72
N LYS A 10 -12.73 18.25 -1.77
CA LYS A 10 -14.06 18.33 -1.17
C LYS A 10 -13.93 18.33 0.35
N ASN A 11 -14.13 19.51 0.94
CA ASN A 11 -14.37 19.60 2.38
C ASN A 11 -15.84 19.25 2.63
N ALA A 12 -16.09 18.04 3.12
CA ALA A 12 -17.44 17.52 3.35
C ALA A 12 -17.59 17.17 4.83
N GLU A 13 -18.68 17.61 5.46
CA GLU A 13 -18.90 17.45 6.90
C GLU A 13 -19.55 16.12 7.29
N SER A 14 -20.16 15.39 6.35
CA SER A 14 -20.96 14.20 6.69
C SER A 14 -20.83 13.03 5.71
N GLU A 15 -21.00 13.26 4.41
CA GLU A 15 -21.01 12.17 3.41
C GLU A 15 -20.55 12.65 2.04
N LEU A 16 -19.84 11.79 1.31
CA LEU A 16 -19.53 11.96 -0.10
C LEU A 16 -20.13 10.79 -0.87
N ARG A 17 -21.00 11.07 -1.85
CA ARG A 17 -21.69 10.04 -2.62
C ARG A 17 -21.06 9.86 -3.99
N ILE A 18 -21.20 8.66 -4.54
CA ILE A 18 -20.74 8.35 -5.90
C ILE A 18 -21.38 9.26 -6.97
N THR A 19 -22.60 9.77 -6.73
CA THR A 19 -23.25 10.73 -7.62
C THR A 19 -22.47 12.02 -7.73
N THR A 20 -21.99 12.56 -6.60
CA THR A 20 -21.14 13.75 -6.57
C THR A 20 -19.82 13.51 -7.30
N VAL A 21 -19.21 12.33 -7.14
CA VAL A 21 -18.00 11.96 -7.88
C VAL A 21 -18.26 11.97 -9.39
N LYS A 22 -19.38 11.40 -9.84
CA LYS A 22 -19.77 11.41 -11.27
C LYS A 22 -19.99 12.82 -11.81
N GLU A 23 -20.60 13.71 -11.04
CA GLU A 23 -20.77 15.12 -11.42
C GLU A 23 -19.42 15.84 -11.60
N GLU A 24 -18.46 15.61 -10.71
CA GLU A 24 -17.13 16.20 -10.82
C GLU A 24 -16.33 15.62 -12.00
N ILE A 25 -16.52 14.33 -12.32
CA ILE A 25 -15.93 13.71 -13.51
C ILE A 25 -16.42 14.41 -14.78
N ILE A 26 -17.73 14.67 -14.91
CA ILE A 26 -18.30 15.35 -16.08
C ILE A 26 -17.68 16.73 -16.28
N LYS A 27 -17.44 17.47 -15.18
CA LYS A 27 -16.75 18.76 -15.24
C LYS A 27 -15.28 18.59 -15.67
N ALA A 28 -14.59 17.60 -15.11
CA ALA A 28 -13.19 17.31 -15.44
C ALA A 28 -13.00 16.88 -16.90
N GLU A 29 -14.00 16.23 -17.52
CA GLU A 29 -13.99 15.88 -18.94
C GLU A 29 -14.02 17.10 -19.88
N GLN A 30 -14.51 18.24 -19.40
CA GLN A 30 -14.52 19.50 -20.17
C GLN A 30 -13.17 20.25 -20.10
N PHE A 31 -12.21 19.77 -19.31
CA PHE A 31 -10.91 20.40 -19.17
C PHE A 31 -10.04 20.13 -20.41
N GLU A 32 -9.54 21.21 -21.02
CA GLU A 32 -8.51 21.15 -22.05
C GLU A 32 -7.19 21.72 -21.51
N PRO A 33 -6.06 21.00 -21.65
CA PRO A 33 -5.87 19.72 -22.36
C PRO A 33 -6.36 18.49 -21.58
N HIS A 34 -6.65 17.39 -22.29
CA HIS A 34 -7.15 16.14 -21.68
C HIS A 34 -6.33 15.65 -20.48
N LEU A 35 -7.03 15.31 -19.41
CA LEU A 35 -6.44 14.72 -18.21
C LEU A 35 -6.00 13.28 -18.46
N SER A 36 -4.89 12.92 -17.82
CA SER A 36 -4.37 11.55 -17.75
C SER A 36 -4.94 10.75 -16.57
N SER A 37 -5.38 11.44 -15.51
CA SER A 37 -6.02 10.86 -14.32
C SER A 37 -6.74 11.95 -13.54
N PHE A 38 -7.73 11.54 -12.75
CA PHE A 38 -8.52 12.44 -11.93
C PHE A 38 -8.67 11.89 -10.51
N TYR A 39 -8.48 12.74 -9.50
CA TYR A 39 -8.59 12.34 -8.09
C TYR A 39 -9.57 13.24 -7.35
N ILE A 40 -10.37 12.62 -6.48
CA ILE A 40 -11.13 13.32 -5.45
C ILE A 40 -10.31 13.28 -4.17
N ALA A 41 -10.06 14.43 -3.54
CA ALA A 41 -9.41 14.51 -2.23
C ALA A 41 -10.41 15.04 -1.21
N THR A 42 -10.62 14.33 -0.09
CA THR A 42 -11.64 14.71 0.89
C THR A 42 -11.12 14.72 2.33
N THR A 43 -11.74 15.55 3.17
CA THR A 43 -11.55 15.59 4.62
C THR A 43 -12.35 14.51 5.37
N LEU A 44 -13.17 13.73 4.66
CA LEU A 44 -13.89 12.61 5.26
C LEU A 44 -12.95 11.44 5.61
N PRO A 45 -13.31 10.62 6.62
CA PRO A 45 -12.60 9.40 6.93
C PRO A 45 -12.76 8.36 5.82
N ASN A 46 -11.83 7.40 5.77
CA ASN A 46 -11.89 6.25 4.87
C ASN A 46 -13.28 5.57 4.81
N ASP A 47 -13.82 5.47 3.59
CA ASP A 47 -15.07 4.76 3.27
C ASP A 47 -14.80 3.65 2.25
N ALA A 48 -14.84 2.40 2.73
CA ALA A 48 -14.55 1.23 1.91
C ALA A 48 -15.60 0.95 0.82
N LEU A 49 -16.86 1.34 1.04
CA LEU A 49 -17.91 1.16 0.05
C LEU A 49 -17.72 2.15 -1.10
N LEU A 50 -17.54 3.43 -0.77
CA LEU A 50 -17.28 4.47 -1.76
C LEU A 50 -15.99 4.20 -2.53
N GLN A 51 -14.93 3.79 -1.85
CA GLN A 51 -13.65 3.45 -2.50
C GLN A 51 -13.81 2.29 -3.50
N ARG A 52 -14.60 1.27 -3.16
CA ARG A 52 -14.92 0.17 -4.07
C ARG A 52 -15.71 0.65 -5.28
N GLU A 53 -16.74 1.47 -5.07
CA GLU A 53 -17.57 2.01 -6.15
C GLU A 53 -16.73 2.85 -7.13
N ILE A 54 -15.82 3.68 -6.61
CA ILE A 54 -14.90 4.48 -7.42
C ILE A 54 -13.91 3.58 -8.17
N ARG A 55 -13.39 2.52 -7.54
CA ARG A 55 -12.49 1.56 -8.21
C ARG A 55 -13.18 0.87 -9.39
N VAL A 56 -14.40 0.36 -9.20
CA VAL A 56 -15.18 -0.28 -10.27
C VAL A 56 -15.47 0.71 -11.40
N LEU A 57 -15.90 1.93 -11.04
CA LEU A 57 -16.12 3.01 -12.01
C LEU A 57 -14.86 3.34 -12.81
N SER A 58 -13.71 3.41 -12.13
CA SER A 58 -12.42 3.70 -12.76
C SER A 58 -12.03 2.63 -13.78
N VAL A 59 -12.18 1.35 -13.44
CA VAL A 59 -11.94 0.22 -14.36
C VAL A 59 -12.84 0.30 -15.59
N GLU A 60 -14.14 0.57 -15.39
CA GLU A 60 -15.09 0.73 -16.49
C GLU A 60 -14.70 1.91 -17.41
N ARG A 61 -14.24 3.02 -16.85
CA ARG A 61 -13.80 4.19 -17.61
C ARG A 61 -12.56 3.90 -18.45
N VAL A 62 -11.57 3.24 -17.88
CA VAL A 62 -10.35 2.84 -18.60
C VAL A 62 -10.69 1.92 -19.77
N LYS A 63 -11.59 0.95 -19.58
CA LYS A 63 -12.08 0.08 -20.67
C LYS A 63 -12.72 0.85 -21.82
N ASN A 64 -13.31 2.01 -21.53
CA ASN A 64 -13.94 2.88 -22.51
C ASN A 64 -13.00 4.01 -23.01
N ASN A 65 -11.68 3.89 -22.81
CA ASN A 65 -10.66 4.88 -23.18
C ASN A 65 -10.83 6.27 -22.52
N PHE A 66 -11.44 6.33 -21.35
CA PHE A 66 -11.47 7.54 -20.51
C PHE A 66 -10.39 7.50 -19.43
N PHE A 67 -10.05 8.66 -18.86
CA PHE A 67 -9.08 8.72 -17.76
C PHE A 67 -9.60 7.98 -16.50
N PRO A 68 -8.69 7.31 -15.76
CA PRO A 68 -9.01 6.67 -14.49
C PRO A 68 -9.34 7.70 -13.41
N VAL A 69 -10.13 7.27 -12.43
CA VAL A 69 -10.56 8.08 -11.28
C VAL A 69 -10.13 7.42 -9.97
N GLY A 70 -9.61 8.22 -9.04
CA GLY A 70 -9.24 7.78 -7.69
C GLY A 70 -9.84 8.67 -6.60
N ILE A 71 -9.73 8.23 -5.36
CA ILE A 71 -10.10 9.01 -4.17
C ILE A 71 -9.00 8.92 -3.11
N PHE A 72 -8.72 10.04 -2.46
CA PHE A 72 -7.90 10.15 -1.26
C PHE A 72 -8.77 10.66 -0.11
N PHE A 73 -8.84 9.88 0.96
CA PHE A 73 -9.49 10.30 2.19
C PHE A 73 -8.51 11.06 3.10
N TRP A 74 -9.03 11.65 4.17
CA TRP A 74 -8.23 12.49 5.04
C TRP A 74 -7.03 11.73 5.61
N GLU A 75 -7.23 10.47 5.99
CA GLU A 75 -6.14 9.67 6.52
C GLU A 75 -5.04 9.40 5.50
N ASP A 76 -5.38 9.25 4.22
CA ASP A 76 -4.43 9.03 3.13
C ASP A 76 -3.62 10.29 2.85
N ILE A 77 -4.29 11.45 2.80
CA ILE A 77 -3.67 12.77 2.60
C ILE A 77 -2.67 13.06 3.72
N ILE A 78 -3.07 12.84 4.98
CA ILE A 78 -2.17 13.01 6.12
C ILE A 78 -1.00 12.02 6.06
N GLN A 79 -1.22 10.77 5.62
CA GLN A 79 -0.13 9.79 5.47
C GLN A 79 0.89 10.23 4.43
N GLU A 80 0.45 10.69 3.27
CA GLU A 80 1.36 11.17 2.23
C GLU A 80 2.13 12.40 2.69
N LEU A 81 1.49 13.32 3.42
CA LEU A 81 2.13 14.52 3.92
C LEU A 81 3.23 14.21 4.96
N ILE A 82 2.98 13.33 5.93
CA ILE A 82 3.97 13.02 6.98
C ILE A 82 5.16 12.19 6.48
N LYS A 83 5.03 11.53 5.31
CA LYS A 83 6.13 10.76 4.68
C LYS A 83 7.24 11.66 4.15
N ASN A 84 6.96 12.95 3.92
CA ASN A 84 7.96 13.93 3.53
C ASN A 84 8.08 15.03 4.59
N PRO A 85 8.99 14.89 5.57
CA PRO A 85 9.18 15.87 6.63
C PRO A 85 9.47 17.29 6.12
N GLN A 86 10.08 17.44 4.94
CA GLN A 86 10.30 18.75 4.33
C GLN A 86 8.98 19.38 3.87
N ASP A 87 8.16 18.67 3.09
CA ASP A 87 6.86 19.16 2.63
C ASP A 87 5.93 19.44 3.82
N PHE A 88 5.91 18.56 4.82
CA PHE A 88 5.16 18.77 6.06
C PHE A 88 5.57 20.08 6.75
N SER A 89 6.88 20.34 6.88
CA SER A 89 7.39 21.55 7.55
C SER A 89 7.09 22.85 6.80
N ILE A 90 6.91 22.79 5.46
CA ILE A 90 6.50 23.94 4.65
C ILE A 90 5.04 24.31 4.92
N HIS A 91 4.18 23.30 5.07
CA HIS A 91 2.74 23.51 5.26
C HIS A 91 2.33 23.73 6.72
N TYR A 92 3.06 23.14 7.67
CA TYR A 92 2.77 23.19 9.11
C TYR A 92 4.03 23.50 9.94
N PRO A 93 4.69 24.65 9.73
CA PRO A 93 5.96 24.99 10.40
C PRO A 93 5.84 25.10 11.93
N GLU A 94 4.64 25.40 12.43
CA GLU A 94 4.32 25.44 13.86
C GLU A 94 4.26 24.04 14.50
N ILE A 95 4.04 22.99 13.70
CA ILE A 95 4.01 21.61 14.17
C ILE A 95 5.43 21.05 14.09
N LYS A 96 6.15 21.07 15.22
CA LYS A 96 7.40 20.33 15.34
C LYS A 96 7.09 18.84 15.45
N LEU A 97 7.43 18.08 14.42
CA LEU A 97 7.52 16.62 14.51
C LEU A 97 8.64 16.29 15.52
N SER A 98 8.30 16.05 16.78
CA SER A 98 9.27 15.61 17.80
C SER A 98 9.65 14.16 17.51
N ILE A 99 10.89 13.94 17.07
CA ILE A 99 11.44 12.60 16.83
C ILE A 99 11.95 11.95 18.13
N GLU A 100 11.90 12.65 19.27
CA GLU A 100 12.50 12.20 20.52
C GLU A 100 11.45 11.84 21.58
N ASP A 101 11.09 10.55 21.66
CA ASP A 101 10.67 9.86 22.90
C ASP A 101 11.01 8.35 22.79
N PRO A 102 11.60 7.69 23.82
CA PRO A 102 12.03 6.28 23.76
C PRO A 102 10.90 5.25 23.71
N TRP A 103 9.63 5.66 23.83
CA TRP A 103 8.47 4.81 23.58
C TRP A 103 8.06 4.87 22.10
N ILE A 104 8.84 4.13 21.30
CA ILE A 104 8.51 3.58 19.98
C ILE A 104 8.12 4.61 18.91
N SER A 105 9.12 5.16 18.20
CA SER A 105 8.87 6.11 17.11
C SER A 105 7.74 5.61 16.18
N GLY A 106 6.61 6.34 16.23
CA GLY A 106 5.48 6.30 15.28
C GLY A 106 5.86 5.71 13.92
N PRO A 107 6.80 6.39 13.26
CA PRO A 107 7.26 6.05 11.93
C PRO A 107 7.99 4.71 11.80
N GLN A 108 8.95 4.36 12.66
CA GLN A 108 9.74 3.14 12.45
C GLN A 108 8.89 1.88 12.55
N LEU A 109 7.95 1.84 13.50
CA LEU A 109 7.06 0.70 13.69
C LEU A 109 6.16 0.50 12.45
N LEU A 110 5.62 1.58 11.90
CA LEU A 110 4.82 1.57 10.67
C LEU A 110 5.67 1.22 9.45
N CYS A 111 6.87 1.79 9.34
CA CYS A 111 7.78 1.51 8.24
C CYS A 111 8.22 0.04 8.27
N ASN A 112 8.43 -0.56 9.45
CA ASN A 112 8.74 -1.99 9.56
C ASN A 112 7.57 -2.85 9.06
N LEU A 113 6.32 -2.50 9.41
CA LEU A 113 5.13 -3.17 8.90
C LEU A 113 5.02 -3.00 7.37
N ASP A 114 5.15 -1.78 6.86
CA ASP A 114 4.96 -1.41 5.46
C ASP A 114 6.05 -2.01 4.55
N ILE A 115 7.33 -1.88 4.92
CA ILE A 115 8.43 -2.42 4.11
C ILE A 115 8.37 -3.95 4.05
N ALA A 116 7.90 -4.60 5.12
CA ALA A 116 7.71 -6.03 5.15
C ALA A 116 6.49 -6.48 4.35
N PHE A 117 5.37 -5.74 4.45
CA PHE A 117 4.15 -6.04 3.71
C PHE A 117 4.37 -5.91 2.19
N PHE A 118 4.97 -4.80 1.76
CA PHE A 118 5.15 -4.48 0.35
C PHE A 118 6.46 -5.01 -0.23
N GLY A 119 7.58 -4.75 0.46
CA GLY A 119 8.92 -5.00 -0.06
C GLY A 119 9.28 -6.49 -0.14
N VAL A 120 8.85 -7.30 0.83
CA VAL A 120 9.06 -8.77 0.77
C VAL A 120 8.25 -9.41 -0.36
N GLN A 121 7.11 -8.81 -0.71
CA GLN A 121 6.22 -9.29 -1.77
C GLN A 121 6.46 -8.60 -3.13
N ILE A 122 7.50 -7.79 -3.28
CA ILE A 122 7.72 -6.95 -4.47
C ILE A 122 7.73 -7.75 -5.78
N LYS A 123 8.29 -8.96 -5.76
CA LYS A 123 8.29 -9.87 -6.91
C LYS A 123 6.87 -10.28 -7.31
N ASN A 124 6.02 -10.56 -6.33
CA ASN A 124 4.65 -10.97 -6.56
C ASN A 124 3.82 -9.79 -7.09
N TYR A 125 4.00 -8.59 -6.53
CA TYR A 125 3.37 -7.37 -7.07
C TYR A 125 3.79 -7.09 -8.51
N ILE A 126 5.05 -7.27 -8.87
CA ILE A 126 5.48 -7.12 -10.27
C ILE A 126 4.81 -8.14 -11.18
N ARG A 127 4.66 -9.39 -10.73
CA ARG A 127 3.94 -10.41 -11.50
C ARG A 127 2.44 -10.13 -11.61
N LEU A 128 1.82 -9.56 -10.57
CA LEU A 128 0.43 -9.14 -10.61
C LEU A 128 0.22 -7.97 -11.58
N ILE A 129 1.10 -6.97 -11.58
CA ILE A 129 0.94 -5.78 -12.42
C ILE A 129 1.33 -6.06 -13.88
N PHE A 130 2.45 -6.75 -14.11
CA PHE A 130 3.07 -6.91 -15.43
C PHE A 130 3.02 -8.33 -16.00
N GLY A 131 2.53 -9.30 -15.23
CA GLY A 131 2.35 -10.68 -15.69
C GLY A 131 1.13 -10.85 -16.59
N GLU A 132 0.91 -12.08 -17.06
CA GLU A 132 -0.19 -12.44 -17.98
C GLU A 132 -1.55 -12.02 -17.43
N LEU A 133 -1.85 -12.40 -16.18
CA LEU A 133 -3.11 -12.06 -15.53
C LEU A 133 -3.32 -10.55 -15.41
N GLY A 134 -2.29 -9.80 -15.00
CA GLY A 134 -2.34 -8.34 -14.90
C GLY A 134 -2.60 -7.66 -16.24
N ALA A 135 -1.95 -8.14 -17.30
CA ALA A 135 -2.17 -7.65 -18.65
C ALA A 135 -3.59 -7.97 -19.16
N GLU A 136 -4.13 -9.14 -18.83
CA GLU A 136 -5.49 -9.55 -19.20
C GLU A 136 -6.58 -8.71 -18.51
N VAL A 137 -6.39 -8.35 -17.23
CA VAL A 137 -7.36 -7.52 -16.50
C VAL A 137 -7.16 -6.01 -16.67
N GLY A 138 -6.04 -5.60 -17.29
CA GLY A 138 -5.72 -4.20 -17.55
C GLY A 138 -5.23 -3.45 -16.32
N GLU A 139 -4.42 -4.08 -15.48
CA GLU A 139 -3.78 -3.42 -14.34
C GLU A 139 -2.98 -2.17 -14.78
N ASP A 140 -3.00 -1.12 -13.95
CA ASP A 140 -2.23 0.10 -14.22
C ASP A 140 -0.75 -0.11 -13.91
N PRO A 141 0.16 -0.07 -14.91
CA PRO A 141 1.58 -0.23 -14.69
C PRO A 141 2.19 0.81 -13.73
N MET A 142 1.57 1.99 -13.59
CA MET A 142 2.08 3.05 -12.72
C MET A 142 1.93 2.73 -11.23
N GLN A 143 1.15 1.72 -10.84
CA GLN A 143 1.03 1.28 -9.46
C GLN A 143 2.40 0.89 -8.85
N ILE A 144 3.34 0.39 -9.67
CA ILE A 144 4.69 0.04 -9.22
C ILE A 144 5.46 1.26 -8.68
N CYS A 145 5.17 2.47 -9.19
CA CYS A 145 5.80 3.70 -8.71
C CYS A 145 5.37 4.03 -7.28
N GLY A 146 4.08 3.84 -6.97
CA GLY A 146 3.55 4.05 -5.62
C GLY A 146 4.10 3.02 -4.61
N LEU A 147 4.18 1.75 -5.04
CA LEU A 147 4.81 0.69 -4.25
C LEU A 147 6.28 1.03 -3.96
N GLY A 148 7.03 1.40 -5.00
CA GLY A 148 8.42 1.81 -4.89
C GLY A 148 8.61 3.01 -3.97
N ALA A 149 7.79 4.06 -4.11
CA ALA A 149 7.84 5.23 -3.23
C ALA A 149 7.62 4.86 -1.76
N THR A 150 6.68 3.96 -1.49
CA THR A 150 6.42 3.46 -0.12
C THR A 150 7.63 2.73 0.45
N ILE A 151 8.24 1.82 -0.31
CA ILE A 151 9.44 1.08 0.11
C ILE A 151 10.60 2.04 0.36
N LYS A 152 10.83 3.00 -0.55
CA LYS A 152 11.92 3.99 -0.41
C LYS A 152 11.74 4.90 0.79
N SER A 153 10.50 5.33 1.07
CA SER A 153 10.17 6.12 2.27
C SER A 153 10.38 5.32 3.55
N CYS A 154 10.02 4.03 3.56
CA CYS A 154 10.33 3.18 4.71
C CYS A 154 11.82 2.97 4.88
N ALA A 155 12.56 2.78 3.78
CA ALA A 155 14.00 2.60 3.81
C ALA A 155 14.73 3.81 4.40
N SER A 156 14.31 5.05 4.10
CA SER A 156 14.92 6.25 4.67
C SER A 156 14.67 6.41 6.17
N VAL A 157 13.58 5.84 6.69
CA VAL A 157 13.27 5.85 8.13
C VAL A 157 14.01 4.72 8.87
N LEU A 158 14.20 3.58 8.22
CA LEU A 158 14.67 2.34 8.87
C LEU A 158 16.17 2.08 8.73
N LEU A 159 16.77 2.50 7.63
CA LEU A 159 18.13 2.12 7.25
C LEU A 159 19.09 3.30 7.38
N LYS A 160 20.39 3.01 7.46
CA LYS A 160 21.42 4.07 7.37
C LYS A 160 21.43 4.65 5.96
N ASP A 161 21.79 5.93 5.81
CA ASP A 161 21.79 6.64 4.51
C ASP A 161 22.41 5.85 3.36
N LYS A 162 23.55 5.20 3.59
CA LYS A 162 24.20 4.37 2.57
C LYS A 162 23.34 3.17 2.16
N GLU A 163 22.82 2.42 3.15
CA GLU A 163 21.96 1.25 2.92
C GLU A 163 20.64 1.66 2.25
N ALA A 164 20.03 2.77 2.70
CA ALA A 164 18.81 3.33 2.11
C ALA A 164 19.03 3.75 0.65
N ASN A 165 20.13 4.46 0.34
CA ASN A 165 20.44 4.89 -1.03
C ASN A 165 20.71 3.72 -1.98
N GLU A 166 21.41 2.68 -1.49
CA GLU A 166 21.64 1.46 -2.27
C GLU A 166 20.31 0.74 -2.57
N LEU A 167 19.44 0.58 -1.58
CA LEU A 167 18.11 0.00 -1.78
C LEU A 167 17.25 0.84 -2.72
N ASN A 168 17.24 2.17 -2.56
CA ASN A 168 16.50 3.09 -3.42
C ASN A 168 16.94 2.99 -4.88
N SER A 169 18.24 2.91 -5.14
CA SER A 169 18.77 2.73 -6.50
C SER A 169 18.33 1.38 -7.10
N LYS A 170 18.31 0.31 -6.32
CA LYS A 170 17.79 -1.00 -6.77
C LYS A 170 16.30 -0.91 -7.11
N ILE A 171 15.50 -0.22 -6.30
CA ILE A 171 14.06 0.00 -6.55
C ILE A 171 13.84 0.83 -7.82
N ASP A 172 14.60 1.91 -8.03
CA ASP A 172 14.48 2.73 -9.24
C ASP A 172 14.86 1.95 -10.50
N ASN A 173 15.92 1.14 -10.43
CA ASN A 173 16.30 0.25 -11.53
C ASN A 173 15.20 -0.78 -11.82
N LEU A 174 14.55 -1.33 -10.78
CA LEU A 174 13.47 -2.30 -10.92
C LEU A 174 12.24 -1.69 -11.60
N ILE A 175 11.84 -0.49 -11.16
CA ILE A 175 10.72 0.25 -11.75
C ILE A 175 11.01 0.55 -13.23
N SER A 176 12.21 1.05 -13.52
CA SER A 176 12.64 1.34 -14.89
C SER A 176 12.55 0.10 -15.79
N LEU A 177 13.13 -1.02 -15.34
CA LEU A 177 13.10 -2.29 -16.07
C LEU A 177 11.66 -2.81 -16.27
N ALA A 178 10.83 -2.75 -15.24
CA ALA A 178 9.45 -3.24 -15.30
C ALA A 178 8.60 -2.39 -16.27
N LEU A 179 8.71 -1.06 -16.18
CA LEU A 179 7.89 -0.13 -16.97
C LEU A 179 8.26 -0.08 -18.45
N MET A 180 9.54 -0.23 -18.78
CA MET A 180 9.96 -0.15 -20.17
C MET A 180 9.47 -1.37 -20.98
N GLU A 181 9.45 -2.58 -20.39
CA GLU A 181 9.52 -3.79 -21.22
C GLU A 181 8.77 -5.04 -20.72
N CYS A 182 8.05 -5.01 -19.59
CA CYS A 182 7.28 -6.17 -19.13
C CYS A 182 5.83 -6.15 -19.69
N LYS A 183 5.66 -6.55 -20.95
CA LYS A 183 4.35 -6.88 -21.55
C LYS A 183 4.32 -8.37 -21.87
N SER A 184 3.76 -9.18 -20.97
CA SER A 184 3.63 -10.64 -21.06
C SER A 184 4.95 -11.45 -21.01
N LYS A 185 4.83 -12.72 -20.64
CA LYS A 185 5.94 -13.65 -20.37
C LYS A 185 6.68 -14.09 -21.65
N ASP A 186 6.05 -13.94 -22.80
CA ASP A 186 6.52 -14.56 -24.05
C ASP A 186 7.53 -13.73 -24.85
N GLU A 187 7.74 -12.45 -24.56
CA GLU A 187 8.65 -11.61 -25.38
C GLU A 187 10.04 -11.35 -24.79
N ASN A 188 10.38 -11.77 -23.55
CA ASN A 188 11.78 -11.66 -23.09
C ASN A 188 12.17 -12.47 -21.84
N LYS A 189 12.36 -13.79 -21.97
CA LYS A 189 12.85 -14.68 -20.89
C LYS A 189 14.12 -14.17 -20.20
N SER A 190 15.01 -13.49 -20.94
CA SER A 190 16.26 -12.94 -20.39
C SER A 190 16.02 -11.76 -19.43
N ARG A 191 14.95 -10.98 -19.61
CA ARG A 191 14.67 -9.78 -18.80
C ARG A 191 13.92 -10.10 -17.52
N TRP A 192 12.99 -11.06 -17.56
CA TRP A 192 12.39 -11.61 -16.35
C TRP A 192 13.43 -12.21 -15.40
N ALA A 193 14.53 -12.77 -15.94
CA ALA A 193 15.64 -13.21 -15.12
C ALA A 193 16.38 -12.05 -14.41
N GLU A 194 16.51 -10.90 -15.08
CA GLU A 194 17.11 -9.69 -14.50
C GLU A 194 16.21 -9.06 -13.44
N VAL A 195 14.90 -8.96 -13.71
CA VAL A 195 13.87 -8.54 -12.75
C VAL A 195 13.89 -9.44 -11.51
N ASP A 196 13.92 -10.77 -11.70
CA ASP A 196 13.97 -11.73 -10.61
C ASP A 196 15.25 -11.59 -9.78
N LYS A 197 16.40 -11.36 -10.42
CA LYS A 197 17.68 -11.12 -9.75
C LYS A 197 17.64 -9.84 -8.91
N LEU A 198 17.06 -8.77 -9.44
CA LEU A 198 16.96 -7.50 -8.74
C LEU A 198 15.97 -7.57 -7.57
N CYS A 199 14.83 -8.23 -7.76
CA CYS A 199 13.89 -8.54 -6.67
C CYS A 199 14.57 -9.34 -5.54
N ALA A 200 15.36 -10.36 -5.88
CA ALA A 200 16.10 -11.15 -4.89
C ALA A 200 17.13 -10.30 -4.12
N SER A 201 17.82 -9.39 -4.82
CA SER A 201 18.77 -8.45 -4.19
C SER A 201 18.09 -7.48 -3.22
N ILE A 202 16.93 -6.92 -3.61
CA ILE A 202 16.10 -6.07 -2.75
C ILE A 202 15.61 -6.83 -1.52
N LEU A 203 15.13 -8.06 -1.73
CA LEU A 203 14.66 -8.93 -0.66
C LEU A 203 15.78 -9.21 0.35
N GLN A 204 17.01 -9.43 -0.12
CA GLN A 204 18.18 -9.61 0.74
C GLN A 204 18.45 -8.38 1.60
N ASP A 205 18.37 -7.16 1.05
CA ASP A 205 18.56 -5.93 1.83
C ASP A 205 17.49 -5.76 2.91
N ILE A 206 16.23 -6.07 2.57
CA ILE A 206 15.11 -6.02 3.51
C ILE A 206 15.27 -7.05 4.64
N PHE A 207 15.72 -8.27 4.34
CA PHE A 207 15.99 -9.27 5.38
C PHE A 207 17.24 -8.95 6.21
N ASN A 208 18.25 -8.29 5.64
CA ASN A 208 19.39 -7.78 6.40
C ASN A 208 18.96 -6.77 7.48
N HIS A 209 17.87 -6.03 7.25
CA HIS A 209 17.24 -5.19 8.26
C HIS A 209 16.53 -6.02 9.34
N GLU A 210 15.77 -7.07 8.98
CA GLU A 210 15.10 -7.95 9.95
C GLU A 210 16.08 -8.50 11.00
N TYR A 211 17.27 -8.94 10.61
CA TYR A 211 18.29 -9.46 11.53
C TYR A 211 18.71 -8.47 12.62
N LYS A 212 18.50 -7.17 12.42
CA LYS A 212 18.82 -6.10 13.37
C LYS A 212 17.65 -5.77 14.30
N LEU A 213 16.44 -6.29 14.02
CA LEU A 213 15.22 -5.98 14.76
C LEU A 213 15.05 -6.88 15.99
N THR A 214 14.48 -6.32 17.05
CA THR A 214 14.05 -7.06 18.24
C THR A 214 12.73 -6.51 18.78
N GLY A 215 12.08 -7.26 19.68
CA GLY A 215 10.86 -6.84 20.37
C GLY A 215 9.74 -6.42 19.41
N ILE A 216 9.14 -5.26 19.70
CA ILE A 216 7.97 -4.76 18.99
C ILE A 216 8.22 -4.42 17.51
N PHE A 217 9.44 -4.02 17.15
CA PHE A 217 9.78 -3.75 15.74
C PHE A 217 9.90 -5.03 14.92
N LEU A 218 10.49 -6.08 15.49
CA LEU A 218 10.53 -7.40 14.87
C LEU A 218 9.12 -7.99 14.73
N ALA A 219 8.26 -7.79 15.73
CA ALA A 219 6.87 -8.21 15.67
C ALA A 219 6.11 -7.51 14.53
N ALA A 220 6.24 -6.19 14.39
CA ALA A 220 5.62 -5.45 13.29
C ALA A 220 6.10 -5.91 11.92
N PHE A 221 7.41 -6.11 11.77
CA PHE A 221 8.01 -6.59 10.54
C PHE A 221 7.47 -7.98 10.15
N ARG A 222 7.45 -8.92 11.10
CA ARG A 222 6.92 -10.28 10.87
C ARG A 222 5.42 -10.28 10.57
N LEU A 223 4.66 -9.42 11.24
CA LEU A 223 3.24 -9.21 10.93
C LEU A 223 3.08 -8.73 9.48
N GLY A 224 3.92 -7.79 9.03
CA GLY A 224 3.95 -7.30 7.65
C GLY A 224 4.22 -8.41 6.64
N ILE A 225 5.25 -9.24 6.86
CA ILE A 225 5.55 -10.40 5.99
C ILE A 225 4.31 -11.27 5.82
N MET A 226 3.68 -11.62 6.93
CA MET A 226 2.62 -12.61 6.97
C MET A 226 1.32 -12.05 6.37
N LEU A 227 0.96 -10.80 6.67
CA LEU A 227 -0.17 -10.12 6.03
C LEU A 227 0.06 -9.94 4.52
N GLY A 228 1.30 -9.62 4.10
CA GLY A 228 1.65 -9.51 2.69
C GLY A 228 1.53 -10.85 1.96
N LYS A 229 2.02 -11.95 2.54
CA LYS A 229 1.85 -13.30 1.98
C LYS A 229 0.37 -13.64 1.82
N TRP A 230 -0.42 -13.38 2.86
CA TRP A 230 -1.85 -13.66 2.81
C TRP A 230 -2.58 -12.78 1.79
N ASN A 231 -2.19 -11.51 1.64
CA ASN A 231 -2.76 -10.61 0.63
C ASN A 231 -2.56 -11.14 -0.80
N ILE A 232 -1.35 -11.62 -1.12
CA ILE A 232 -1.06 -12.17 -2.45
C ILE A 232 -1.80 -13.50 -2.66
N HIS A 233 -1.78 -14.39 -1.69
CA HIS A 233 -2.36 -15.72 -1.85
C HIS A 233 -3.88 -15.77 -1.77
N ALA A 234 -4.53 -14.78 -1.15
CA ALA A 234 -5.99 -14.68 -1.18
C ALA A 234 -6.55 -14.40 -2.60
N GLU A 235 -5.70 -13.92 -3.53
CA GLU A 235 -6.07 -13.72 -4.94
C GLU A 235 -5.94 -15.02 -5.77
N GLU A 236 -5.23 -16.04 -5.27
CA GLU A 236 -5.16 -17.37 -5.86
C GLU A 236 -6.30 -18.23 -5.27
N ALA A 237 -7.34 -18.47 -6.07
CA ALA A 237 -8.64 -19.09 -5.70
C ALA A 237 -8.62 -20.56 -5.20
N ASP A 238 -7.59 -20.97 -4.47
CA ASP A 238 -7.49 -22.32 -3.88
C ASP A 238 -6.72 -22.31 -2.54
N TYR A 239 -6.68 -21.15 -1.87
CA TYR A 239 -5.82 -20.96 -0.70
C TYR A 239 -6.49 -21.38 0.61
N LYS A 240 -5.92 -22.39 1.27
CA LYS A 240 -6.08 -22.63 2.70
C LYS A 240 -5.01 -21.85 3.45
N LEU A 241 -5.40 -21.05 4.45
CA LEU A 241 -4.47 -20.50 5.44
C LEU A 241 -3.51 -21.60 5.90
N PRO A 242 -2.18 -21.36 5.92
CA PRO A 242 -1.26 -22.26 6.59
C PRO A 242 -1.76 -22.49 8.01
N ASN A 243 -1.86 -23.76 8.43
CA ASN A 243 -2.37 -24.17 9.74
C ASN A 243 -1.63 -23.49 10.93
N GLU A 244 -0.52 -22.80 10.68
CA GLU A 244 0.36 -22.14 11.65
C GLU A 244 -0.02 -20.69 12.00
N ASN A 245 -1.07 -20.09 11.41
CA ASN A 245 -1.14 -18.62 11.37
C ASN A 245 -1.96 -17.91 12.45
N ILE A 246 -3.05 -18.45 13.01
CA ILE A 246 -3.88 -17.65 13.95
C ILE A 246 -3.13 -17.37 15.26
N ASP A 247 -2.52 -18.39 15.86
CA ASP A 247 -1.77 -18.24 17.11
C ASP A 247 -0.55 -17.35 16.90
N THR A 248 0.18 -17.52 15.79
CA THR A 248 1.30 -16.64 15.40
C THR A 248 0.84 -15.19 15.26
N ILE A 249 -0.36 -14.93 14.74
CA ILE A 249 -0.91 -13.58 14.62
C ILE A 249 -1.27 -13.00 15.97
N ILE A 250 -1.97 -13.77 16.79
CA ILE A 250 -2.33 -13.36 18.14
C ILE A 250 -1.06 -13.08 18.96
N GLU A 251 -0.01 -13.89 18.81
CA GLU A 251 1.31 -13.69 19.42
C GLU A 251 2.00 -12.43 18.90
N LEU A 252 2.01 -12.20 17.58
CA LEU A 252 2.60 -10.99 16.98
C LEU A 252 1.85 -9.72 17.42
N PHE A 253 0.52 -9.77 17.50
CA PHE A 253 -0.29 -8.67 18.05
C PHE A 253 -0.08 -8.49 19.55
N SER A 254 0.10 -9.56 20.30
CA SER A 254 0.45 -9.49 21.73
C SER A 254 1.83 -8.88 21.94
N ALA A 255 2.79 -9.19 21.06
CA ALA A 255 4.12 -8.56 21.04
C ALA A 255 4.10 -7.10 20.54
N LEU A 256 3.00 -6.67 19.91
CA LEU A 256 2.72 -5.28 19.54
C LEU A 256 1.99 -4.48 20.64
N GLU A 257 1.80 -5.06 21.82
CA GLU A 257 1.00 -4.48 22.92
C GLU A 257 -0.43 -4.10 22.48
N ALA A 258 -0.99 -4.87 21.55
CA ALA A 258 -2.34 -4.65 21.04
C ALA A 258 -3.41 -4.69 22.17
N THR A 259 -4.40 -3.81 22.07
CA THR A 259 -5.57 -3.83 22.96
C THR A 259 -6.33 -5.16 22.82
N GLU A 260 -6.96 -5.64 23.89
CA GLU A 260 -7.81 -6.85 23.85
C GLU A 260 -8.95 -6.73 22.83
N GLU A 261 -9.44 -5.52 22.58
CA GLU A 261 -10.43 -5.24 21.53
C GLU A 261 -9.88 -5.47 20.11
N LEU A 262 -8.62 -5.07 19.84
CA LEU A 262 -7.95 -5.34 18.56
C LEU A 262 -7.73 -6.84 18.37
N LYS A 263 -7.25 -7.54 19.39
CA LYS A 263 -7.09 -9.01 19.34
C LYS A 263 -8.42 -9.69 19.01
N LYS A 264 -9.52 -9.24 19.65
CA LYS A 264 -10.87 -9.74 19.39
C LYS A 264 -11.35 -9.44 17.96
N LYS A 265 -11.16 -8.23 17.45
CA LYS A 265 -11.54 -7.86 16.06
C LYS A 265 -10.77 -8.65 15.02
N VAL A 266 -9.46 -8.84 15.22
CA VAL A 266 -8.64 -9.69 14.35
C VAL A 266 -9.17 -11.12 14.40
N PHE A 267 -9.42 -11.66 15.59
CA PHE A 267 -10.01 -13.00 15.76
C PHE A 267 -11.38 -13.12 15.07
N GLU A 268 -12.27 -12.13 15.19
CA GLU A 268 -13.56 -12.10 14.51
C GLU A 268 -13.40 -12.09 12.97
N VAL A 269 -12.45 -11.32 12.47
CA VAL A 269 -12.11 -11.28 11.04
C VAL A 269 -11.55 -12.63 10.55
N PHE A 270 -10.79 -13.34 11.38
CA PHE A 270 -10.29 -14.69 11.09
C PHE A 270 -11.39 -15.75 11.11
N ILE A 271 -12.28 -15.72 12.10
CA ILE A 271 -13.45 -16.61 12.15
C ILE A 271 -14.33 -16.38 10.93
N LYS A 272 -14.50 -15.11 10.52
CA LYS A 272 -15.19 -14.78 9.28
C LYS A 272 -14.48 -15.38 8.07
N HIS A 273 -13.16 -15.24 7.95
CA HIS A 273 -12.39 -15.85 6.87
C HIS A 273 -12.62 -17.37 6.74
N ASN A 274 -12.57 -18.10 7.85
CA ASN A 274 -12.78 -19.55 7.86
C ASN A 274 -14.23 -19.99 7.58
N THR A 275 -15.17 -19.05 7.48
CA THR A 275 -16.61 -19.32 7.32
C THR A 275 -17.23 -18.69 6.08
N THR A 276 -16.53 -17.78 5.39
CA THR A 276 -17.00 -17.11 4.17
C THR A 276 -16.31 -17.61 2.89
N ASP A 277 -16.95 -17.41 1.75
CA ASP A 277 -16.41 -17.80 0.43
C ASP A 277 -15.10 -17.05 0.07
N GLU A 278 -14.35 -17.62 -0.88
CA GLU A 278 -13.05 -17.10 -1.33
C GLU A 278 -13.10 -15.63 -1.78
N ILE A 279 -14.22 -15.23 -2.40
CA ILE A 279 -14.43 -13.86 -2.90
C ILE A 279 -14.58 -12.86 -1.74
N SER A 280 -15.29 -13.24 -0.68
CA SER A 280 -15.45 -12.41 0.53
C SER A 280 -14.15 -12.27 1.34
N ASN A 281 -13.19 -13.15 1.10
CA ASN A 281 -11.95 -13.31 1.86
C ASN A 281 -10.77 -12.49 1.33
N LEU A 282 -10.80 -12.06 0.06
CA LEU A 282 -9.71 -11.35 -0.62
C LEU A 282 -9.15 -10.12 0.13
N HIS A 283 -10.02 -9.38 0.83
CA HIS A 283 -9.65 -8.09 1.44
C HIS A 283 -9.29 -8.17 2.92
N ILE A 284 -9.38 -9.36 3.51
CA ILE A 284 -9.15 -9.54 4.94
C ILE A 284 -7.73 -9.15 5.38
N PRO A 285 -6.66 -9.54 4.67
CA PRO A 285 -5.29 -9.21 5.05
C PRO A 285 -5.06 -7.70 5.03
N HIS A 286 -5.56 -7.04 3.99
CA HIS A 286 -5.50 -5.59 3.84
C HIS A 286 -6.31 -4.86 4.92
N LYS A 287 -7.47 -5.39 5.33
CA LYS A 287 -8.26 -4.80 6.43
C LYS A 287 -7.51 -4.84 7.76
N ILE A 288 -6.88 -5.98 8.07
CA ILE A 288 -6.06 -6.13 9.28
C ILE A 288 -4.86 -5.19 9.19
N TYR A 289 -4.18 -5.13 8.05
CA TYR A 289 -3.09 -4.18 7.80
C TYR A 289 -3.51 -2.71 8.02
N SER A 290 -4.60 -2.27 7.39
CA SER A 290 -5.12 -0.90 7.54
C SER A 290 -5.55 -0.59 8.97
N PHE A 291 -6.13 -1.56 9.68
CA PHE A 291 -6.55 -1.39 11.06
C PHE A 291 -5.34 -1.31 12.02
N SER A 292 -4.31 -2.15 11.84
CA SER A 292 -3.04 -2.08 12.56
C SER A 292 -2.34 -0.73 12.38
N ARG A 293 -2.43 -0.13 11.17
CA ARG A 293 -1.95 1.24 10.92
C ARG A 293 -2.74 2.32 11.66
N ARG A 294 -4.04 2.09 11.94
CA ARG A 294 -4.95 3.08 12.54
C ARG A 294 -4.82 3.15 14.07
N LEU A 295 -4.70 2.01 14.75
CA LEU A 295 -4.60 1.95 16.22
C LEU A 295 -3.38 2.67 16.79
N LYS A 296 -2.29 2.76 16.04
CA LYS A 296 -1.14 3.56 16.46
C LYS A 296 -1.48 5.05 16.58
N ARG A 297 -2.43 5.57 15.79
CA ARG A 297 -2.87 6.96 15.89
C ARG A 297 -3.66 7.23 17.17
N GLU A 298 -4.46 6.27 17.63
CA GLU A 298 -5.31 6.39 18.82
C GLU A 298 -4.54 6.16 20.14
N ILE A 299 -3.49 5.32 20.12
CA ILE A 299 -2.59 5.13 21.28
C ILE A 299 -1.64 6.34 21.46
N LEU A 300 -1.43 7.13 20.40
CA LEU A 300 -0.55 8.31 20.39
C LEU A 300 -1.32 9.65 20.54
N SER A 301 -2.65 9.61 20.70
CA SER A 301 -3.53 10.76 20.93
C SER A 301 -4.04 10.78 22.36
#